data_AF-A0A5S6R1N6-F1
#
_entry.id   AF-A0A5S6R1N6-F1
#
_cell.length_a   1.000
_cell.length_b   1.000
_cell.length_c   1.000
_cell.angle_alpha   90.00
_cell.angle_beta   90.00
_cell.angle_gamma   90.00
#
_symmetry.space_group_name_H-M   'P 1'
#
loop_
_entity.id
_entity.type
_entity.pdbx_description
1 polymer ?
#
loop_
_entity_poly.entity_id
_entity_poly.type
_entity_poly.pdbx_seq_one_letter_code
_entity_poly.pdbx_strand_id
1 'polypeptide(L)'
;MKPSKLKLHFSRCHADKDNKDVSYFRALREKLMKKGTLSTSYKISLLIAKTGKPHTIGEELLIPAIAEVVETVLHQRARDVTNKIPLSNDTVQRRINAMAEDVENTLCCFLRQNEFPLQVDESTLPGNEAVLLAYVRFIREERFVEELLFSKEFETNTRGESIFQVVQEFFSQKGIPLQNIID
;
A
#
# COMPACT_ATOMS: atom_id res chain seq x y z
N MET A 1 -5.43 15.18 5.70
CA MET A 1 -6.56 16.15 5.83
C MET A 1 -6.07 17.39 6.55
N LYS A 2 -6.41 18.60 6.12
CA LYS A 2 -5.99 19.85 6.79
C LYS A 2 -6.59 19.94 8.21
N PRO A 3 -5.90 20.51 9.22
CA PRO A 3 -6.39 20.56 10.61
C PRO A 3 -7.77 21.21 10.78
N SER A 4 -8.04 22.28 10.02
CA SER A 4 -9.34 22.97 10.00
C SER A 4 -10.48 22.08 9.50
N LYS A 5 -10.20 21.22 8.50
CA LYS A 5 -11.17 20.25 7.96
C LYS A 5 -11.42 19.10 8.94
N LEU A 6 -10.41 18.68 9.69
CA LEU A 6 -10.54 17.65 10.71
C LEU A 6 -11.44 18.10 11.86
N LYS A 7 -11.23 19.31 12.39
CA LYS A 7 -12.05 19.87 13.47
C LYS A 7 -13.51 20.05 13.04
N LEU A 8 -13.74 20.52 11.82
CA LEU A 8 -15.08 20.63 11.26
C LEU A 8 -15.76 19.26 11.04
N HIS A 9 -14.99 18.25 10.63
CA HIS A 9 -15.51 16.89 10.46
C HIS A 9 -15.91 16.28 11.81
N PHE A 10 -15.11 16.48 12.86
CA PHE A 10 -15.50 16.03 14.20
C PHE A 10 -16.74 16.75 14.70
N SER A 11 -16.80 18.08 14.65
CA SER A 11 -17.98 18.81 15.13
C SER A 11 -19.27 18.48 14.38
N ARG A 12 -19.19 18.18 13.07
CA ARG A 12 -20.38 17.85 12.24
C ARG A 12 -20.78 16.37 12.26
N CYS A 13 -19.81 15.46 12.21
CA CYS A 13 -20.08 14.02 12.01
C CYS A 13 -19.90 13.20 13.29
N HIS A 14 -19.08 13.68 14.23
CA HIS A 14 -18.64 12.93 15.40
C HIS A 14 -18.48 13.87 16.62
N ALA A 15 -19.51 14.64 16.94
CA ALA A 15 -19.46 15.66 18.00
C ALA A 15 -19.12 15.07 19.37
N ASP A 16 -19.45 13.79 19.58
CA ASP A 16 -19.09 13.00 20.76
C ASP A 16 -17.57 12.75 20.91
N LYS A 17 -16.81 12.97 19.83
CA LYS A 17 -15.36 12.70 19.75
C LYS A 17 -14.50 13.95 19.59
N ASP A 18 -15.11 15.14 19.44
CA ASP A 18 -14.40 16.40 19.16
C ASP A 18 -13.44 16.84 20.28
N ASN A 19 -13.73 16.44 21.53
CA ASN A 19 -12.90 16.73 22.70
C ASN A 19 -12.06 15.54 23.19
N LYS A 20 -11.94 14.49 22.39
CA LYS A 20 -11.11 13.32 22.77
C LYS A 20 -9.64 13.61 22.49
N ASP A 21 -8.78 13.15 23.39
CA ASP A 21 -7.35 13.33 23.27
C ASP A 21 -6.71 12.26 22.36
N VAL A 22 -5.42 12.42 22.08
CA VAL A 22 -4.67 11.49 21.22
C VAL A 22 -4.65 10.08 21.82
N SER A 23 -4.63 9.95 23.16
CA SER A 23 -4.61 8.64 23.81
C SER A 23 -5.88 7.83 23.55
N TYR A 24 -7.05 8.47 23.57
CA TYR A 24 -8.31 7.85 23.17
C TYR A 24 -8.26 7.29 21.75
N PHE A 25 -7.76 8.06 20.78
CA PHE A 25 -7.69 7.61 19.38
C PHE A 25 -6.67 6.49 19.17
N ARG A 26 -5.56 6.48 19.92
CA ARG A 26 -4.63 5.33 19.94
C ARG A 26 -5.32 4.08 20.48
N ALA A 27 -6.02 4.18 21.61
CA ALA A 27 -6.75 3.04 22.19
C ALA A 27 -7.88 2.54 21.26
N LEU A 28 -8.56 3.45 20.57
CA LEU A 28 -9.58 3.12 19.57
C LEU A 28 -8.97 2.40 18.36
N ARG A 29 -7.82 2.87 17.85
CA ARG A 29 -7.06 2.20 16.80
C ARG A 29 -6.69 0.79 17.23
N GLU A 30 -6.13 0.61 18.42
CA GLU A 30 -5.78 -0.70 18.98
C GLU A 30 -7.00 -1.63 19.07
N LYS A 31 -8.14 -1.12 19.55
CA LYS A 31 -9.39 -1.89 19.62
C LYS A 31 -9.90 -2.29 18.23
N LEU A 32 -9.75 -1.44 17.22
CA LEU A 32 -10.13 -1.72 15.84
C LEU A 32 -9.16 -2.71 15.17
N MET A 33 -7.87 -2.62 15.48
CA MET A 33 -6.85 -3.60 15.04
C MET A 33 -7.10 -4.97 15.66
N LYS A 34 -7.56 -5.02 16.92
CA LYS A 34 -7.98 -6.25 17.60
C LYS A 34 -9.31 -6.82 17.09
N LYS A 35 -10.15 -6.02 16.42
CA LYS A 35 -11.29 -6.57 15.68
C LYS A 35 -10.77 -7.28 14.45
N GLY A 36 -10.78 -8.62 14.48
CA GLY A 36 -10.25 -9.48 13.41
C GLY A 36 -10.76 -9.15 12.01
N THR A 37 -11.91 -8.49 11.88
CA THR A 37 -12.50 -8.08 10.61
C THR A 37 -11.65 -7.09 9.81
N LEU A 38 -10.97 -6.13 10.46
CA LEU A 38 -10.06 -5.23 9.75
C LEU A 38 -8.82 -5.99 9.27
N SER A 39 -8.25 -6.84 10.12
CA SER A 39 -7.11 -7.70 9.74
C SER A 39 -7.45 -8.62 8.56
N THR A 40 -8.60 -9.31 8.61
CA THR A 40 -9.09 -10.17 7.52
C THR A 40 -9.18 -9.40 6.21
N SER A 41 -9.67 -8.18 6.28
CA SER A 41 -9.91 -7.36 5.11
C SER A 41 -8.61 -6.90 4.43
N TYR A 42 -7.53 -6.63 5.18
CA TYR A 42 -6.18 -6.43 4.63
C TYR A 42 -5.60 -7.72 4.04
N LYS A 43 -5.77 -8.85 4.74
CA LYS A 43 -5.29 -10.16 4.26
C LYS A 43 -5.92 -10.56 2.92
N ILE A 44 -7.24 -10.36 2.76
CA ILE A 44 -7.91 -10.63 1.49
C ILE A 44 -7.42 -9.67 0.40
N SER A 45 -7.30 -8.37 0.68
CA SER A 45 -6.75 -7.41 -0.28
C SER A 45 -5.32 -7.76 -0.70
N LEU A 46 -4.49 -8.29 0.21
CA LEU A 46 -3.15 -8.78 -0.11
C LEU A 46 -3.19 -9.99 -1.06
N LEU A 47 -4.14 -10.92 -0.86
CA LEU A 47 -4.34 -12.05 -1.77
C LEU A 47 -4.77 -11.60 -3.16
N ILE A 48 -5.67 -10.60 -3.24
CA ILE A 48 -6.09 -10.00 -4.52
C ILE A 48 -4.88 -9.42 -5.27
N ALA A 49 -4.06 -8.62 -4.58
CA ALA A 49 -2.84 -8.05 -5.16
C ALA A 49 -1.86 -9.12 -5.63
N LYS A 50 -1.56 -10.12 -4.79
CA LYS A 50 -0.63 -11.21 -5.11
C LYS A 50 -1.07 -12.06 -6.30
N THR A 51 -2.36 -12.14 -6.56
CA THR A 51 -2.92 -12.91 -7.69
C THR A 51 -3.17 -12.06 -8.93
N GLY A 52 -2.82 -10.78 -8.90
CA GLY A 52 -3.00 -9.85 -10.03
C GLY A 52 -4.47 -9.69 -10.44
N LYS A 53 -5.41 -9.84 -9.50
CA LYS A 53 -6.85 -9.75 -9.80
C LYS A 53 -7.34 -8.31 -9.69
N PRO A 54 -8.38 -7.93 -10.47
CA PRO A 54 -8.98 -6.61 -10.35
C PRO A 54 -9.56 -6.41 -8.95
N HIS A 55 -9.56 -5.18 -8.46
CA HIS A 55 -10.08 -4.85 -7.13
C HIS A 55 -11.57 -5.18 -6.98
N THR A 56 -12.33 -5.13 -8.07
CA THR A 56 -13.76 -5.45 -8.13
C THR A 56 -14.08 -6.90 -7.76
N ILE A 57 -13.09 -7.82 -7.82
CA ILE A 57 -13.30 -9.22 -7.44
C ILE A 57 -13.78 -9.38 -5.99
N GLY A 58 -13.46 -8.39 -5.13
CA GLY A 58 -13.94 -8.35 -3.76
C GLY A 58 -15.46 -8.31 -3.64
N GLU A 59 -16.12 -7.48 -4.46
CA GLU A 59 -17.57 -7.32 -4.46
C GLU A 59 -18.28 -8.27 -5.44
N GLU A 60 -17.68 -8.53 -6.60
CA GLU A 60 -18.28 -9.37 -7.65
C GLU A 60 -18.31 -10.86 -7.30
N LEU A 61 -17.30 -11.35 -6.55
CA LEU A 61 -17.14 -12.79 -6.29
C LEU A 61 -16.97 -13.11 -4.80
N LEU A 62 -16.05 -12.42 -4.11
CA LEU A 62 -15.70 -12.82 -2.75
C LEU A 62 -16.83 -12.58 -1.75
N ILE A 63 -17.51 -11.43 -1.80
CA ILE A 63 -18.67 -11.16 -0.92
C ILE A 63 -19.80 -12.18 -1.17
N PRO A 64 -20.26 -12.43 -2.41
CA PRO A 64 -21.26 -13.46 -2.69
C PRO A 64 -20.84 -14.86 -2.23
N ALA A 65 -19.59 -15.27 -2.49
CA ALA A 65 -19.10 -16.59 -2.08
C ALA A 65 -19.07 -16.74 -0.55
N ILE A 66 -18.64 -15.69 0.17
CA ILE A 66 -18.67 -15.69 1.64
C ILE A 66 -20.11 -15.74 2.14
N ALA A 67 -21.04 -15.01 1.51
CA ALA A 67 -22.45 -15.02 1.88
C ALA A 67 -23.05 -16.44 1.77
N GLU A 68 -22.82 -17.11 0.63
CA GLU A 68 -23.28 -18.47 0.37
C GLU A 68 -22.78 -19.46 1.44
N VAL A 69 -21.48 -19.42 1.76
CA VAL A 69 -20.88 -20.29 2.78
C VAL A 69 -21.47 -20.01 4.17
N VAL A 70 -21.66 -18.74 4.53
CA VAL A 70 -22.21 -18.36 5.85
C VAL A 70 -23.66 -18.81 5.99
N GLU A 71 -24.46 -18.74 4.93
CA GLU A 71 -25.87 -19.14 4.96
C GLU A 71 -26.05 -20.66 4.89
N THR A 72 -25.31 -21.34 4.01
CA THR A 72 -25.48 -22.78 3.76
C THR A 72 -24.72 -23.67 4.74
N VAL A 73 -23.48 -23.32 5.09
CA VAL A 73 -22.61 -24.16 5.93
C VAL A 73 -22.71 -23.76 7.40
N LEU A 74 -22.72 -22.45 7.68
CA LEU A 74 -22.74 -21.96 9.06
C LEU A 74 -24.14 -21.69 9.59
N HIS A 75 -25.16 -21.72 8.73
CA HIS A 75 -26.56 -21.42 9.05
C HIS A 75 -26.72 -20.08 9.80
N GLN A 76 -25.91 -19.10 9.42
CA GLN A 76 -25.92 -17.74 9.97
C GLN A 76 -26.39 -16.75 8.90
N ARG A 77 -26.82 -15.55 9.32
CA ARG A 77 -27.17 -14.50 8.37
C ARG A 77 -25.90 -13.94 7.71
N ALA A 78 -25.78 -14.07 6.38
CA ALA A 78 -24.60 -13.59 5.64
C ALA A 78 -24.23 -12.13 5.97
N ARG A 79 -25.24 -11.25 5.99
CA ARG A 79 -25.06 -9.81 6.25
C ARG A 79 -24.34 -9.51 7.56
N ASP A 80 -24.44 -10.38 8.56
CA ASP A 80 -23.80 -10.17 9.86
C ASP A 80 -22.28 -10.39 9.79
N VAL A 81 -21.80 -11.06 8.73
CA VAL A 81 -20.39 -11.32 8.44
C VAL A 81 -19.89 -10.43 7.31
N THR A 82 -20.59 -10.39 6.17
CA THR A 82 -20.14 -9.67 4.97
C THR A 82 -20.03 -8.16 5.20
N ASN A 83 -20.98 -7.55 5.94
CA ASN A 83 -20.90 -6.12 6.28
C ASN A 83 -19.71 -5.77 7.18
N LYS A 84 -19.13 -6.75 7.87
CA LYS A 84 -17.98 -6.52 8.75
C LYS A 84 -16.65 -6.55 8.00
N ILE A 85 -16.59 -7.14 6.81
CA ILE A 85 -15.36 -7.29 6.01
C ILE A 85 -15.52 -6.43 4.76
N PRO A 86 -15.10 -5.15 4.78
CA PRO A 86 -15.35 -4.29 3.64
C PRO A 86 -14.40 -4.68 2.50
N LEU A 87 -14.94 -5.08 1.36
CA LEU A 87 -14.21 -5.55 0.18
C LEU A 87 -14.68 -4.86 -1.11
N SER A 88 -15.28 -3.68 -1.01
CA SER A 88 -15.60 -2.88 -2.20
C SER A 88 -14.34 -2.54 -2.99
N ASN A 89 -14.50 -2.26 -4.29
CA ASN A 89 -13.41 -1.84 -5.19
C ASN A 89 -12.48 -0.80 -4.53
N ASP A 90 -13.04 0.30 -4.04
CA ASP A 90 -12.29 1.41 -3.44
C ASP A 90 -11.59 1.00 -2.14
N THR A 91 -12.22 0.10 -1.38
CA THR A 91 -11.63 -0.38 -0.14
C THR A 91 -10.43 -1.27 -0.41
N VAL A 92 -10.56 -2.20 -1.35
CA VAL A 92 -9.47 -3.09 -1.76
C VAL A 92 -8.29 -2.27 -2.28
N GLN A 93 -8.55 -1.31 -3.18
CA GLN A 93 -7.54 -0.38 -3.68
C GLN A 93 -6.83 0.36 -2.54
N ARG A 94 -7.59 0.97 -1.62
CA ARG A 94 -7.02 1.73 -0.51
C ARG A 94 -6.14 0.88 0.40
N ARG A 95 -6.52 -0.39 0.65
CA ARG A 95 -5.70 -1.28 1.47
C ARG A 95 -4.44 -1.73 0.76
N ILE A 96 -4.51 -2.03 -0.52
CA ILE A 96 -3.33 -2.37 -1.33
C ILE A 96 -2.36 -1.18 -1.32
N ASN A 97 -2.85 0.02 -1.59
CA ASN A 97 -2.04 1.24 -1.56
C ASN A 97 -1.41 1.49 -0.18
N ALA A 98 -2.18 1.31 0.90
CA ALA A 98 -1.65 1.48 2.25
C ALA A 98 -0.57 0.44 2.61
N MET A 99 -0.73 -0.81 2.16
CA MET A 99 0.30 -1.83 2.33
C MET A 99 1.55 -1.55 1.47
N ALA A 100 1.36 -1.11 0.23
CA ALA A 100 2.45 -0.74 -0.66
C ALA A 100 3.26 0.44 -0.11
N GLU A 101 2.58 1.47 0.39
CA GLU A 101 3.21 2.63 1.03
C GLU A 101 4.00 2.22 2.29
N ASP A 102 3.48 1.30 3.10
CA ASP A 102 4.18 0.79 4.29
C ASP A 102 5.46 0.01 3.92
N VAL A 103 5.39 -0.84 2.90
CA VAL A 103 6.54 -1.58 2.36
C VAL A 103 7.57 -0.62 1.78
N GLU A 104 7.14 0.33 0.93
CA GLU A 104 8.01 1.33 0.32
C GLU A 104 8.70 2.19 1.38
N ASN A 105 7.97 2.66 2.38
CA ASN A 105 8.53 3.46 3.47
C ASN A 105 9.54 2.66 4.29
N THR A 106 9.25 1.39 4.57
CA THR A 106 10.18 0.49 5.28
C THR A 106 11.47 0.32 4.49
N LEU A 107 11.37 0.07 3.18
CA LEU A 107 12.52 -0.04 2.29
C LEU A 107 13.31 1.27 2.24
N CYS A 108 12.65 2.41 2.01
CA CYS A 108 13.31 3.72 1.98
C CYS A 108 14.03 4.03 3.30
N CYS A 109 13.42 3.73 4.45
CA CYS A 109 14.07 3.89 5.74
C CYS A 109 15.37 3.08 5.86
N PHE A 110 15.39 1.86 5.34
CA PHE A 110 16.59 1.04 5.28
C PHE A 110 17.66 1.66 4.35
N LEU A 111 17.28 2.05 3.14
CA LEU A 111 18.19 2.62 2.13
C LEU A 111 18.82 3.96 2.57
N ARG A 112 18.15 4.74 3.43
CA ARG A 112 18.73 5.97 4.00
C ARG A 112 19.95 5.72 4.88
N GLN A 113 20.07 4.53 5.45
CA GLN A 113 21.05 4.22 6.49
C GLN A 113 22.12 3.22 6.04
N ASN A 114 21.93 2.59 4.88
CA ASN A 114 22.78 1.51 4.40
C ASN A 114 23.23 1.78 2.98
N GLU A 115 24.39 1.26 2.63
CA GLU A 115 24.86 1.21 1.25
C GLU A 115 24.15 0.07 0.49
N PHE A 116 23.89 0.28 -0.80
CA PHE A 116 23.22 -0.70 -1.64
C PHE A 116 23.56 -0.52 -3.12
N PRO A 117 23.74 -1.60 -3.88
CA PRO A 117 23.73 -1.54 -5.32
C PRO A 117 22.33 -1.20 -5.86
N LEU A 118 22.31 -0.36 -6.90
CA LEU A 118 21.12 0.02 -7.64
C LEU A 118 21.22 -0.52 -9.06
N GLN A 119 20.26 -1.35 -9.45
CA GLN A 119 20.10 -1.78 -10.84
C GLN A 119 18.92 -1.04 -11.45
N VAL A 120 19.14 -0.42 -12.60
CA VAL A 120 18.11 0.29 -13.35
C VAL A 120 17.94 -0.39 -14.71
N ASP A 121 16.71 -0.61 -15.11
CA ASP A 121 16.35 -1.26 -16.37
C ASP A 121 15.22 -0.50 -17.08
N GLU A 122 15.28 -0.47 -18.40
CA GLU A 122 14.25 0.14 -19.25
C GLU A 122 13.37 -0.96 -19.85
N SER A 123 12.06 -0.85 -19.67
CA SER A 123 11.08 -1.74 -20.28
C SER A 123 10.07 -0.93 -21.11
N THR A 124 9.47 -1.56 -22.12
CA THR A 124 8.41 -0.95 -22.92
C THR A 124 7.08 -1.64 -22.62
N LEU A 125 6.04 -0.87 -22.30
CA LEU A 125 4.69 -1.37 -22.14
C LEU A 125 4.02 -1.60 -23.51
N PRO A 126 2.94 -2.40 -23.59
CA PRO A 126 2.26 -2.68 -24.86
C PRO A 126 1.73 -1.45 -25.62
N GLY A 127 1.53 -0.31 -24.95
CA GLY A 127 1.14 0.96 -25.57
C GLY A 127 2.31 1.80 -26.10
N ASN A 128 3.53 1.21 -26.13
CA ASN A 128 4.77 1.87 -26.54
C ASN A 128 5.25 2.96 -25.56
N GLU A 129 4.77 2.92 -24.31
CA GLU A 129 5.28 3.74 -23.23
C GLU A 129 6.55 3.11 -22.64
N ALA A 130 7.61 3.90 -22.49
CA ALA A 130 8.83 3.48 -21.83
C ALA A 130 8.68 3.62 -20.30
N VAL A 131 9.12 2.60 -19.56
CA VAL A 131 9.07 2.52 -18.11
C VAL A 131 10.47 2.23 -17.58
N LEU A 132 10.89 3.02 -16.59
CA LEU A 132 12.08 2.80 -15.81
C LEU A 132 11.77 1.96 -14.58
N LEU A 133 12.43 0.82 -14.47
CA LEU A 133 12.41 -0.06 -13.32
C LEU A 133 13.70 0.11 -12.54
N ALA A 134 13.59 0.32 -11.22
CA ALA A 134 14.74 0.41 -10.34
C ALA A 134 14.65 -0.69 -9.28
N TYR A 135 15.69 -1.52 -9.18
CA TYR A 135 15.84 -2.58 -8.22
C TYR A 135 17.00 -2.29 -7.28
N VAL A 136 16.82 -2.61 -6.01
CA VAL A 136 17.88 -2.56 -5.00
C VAL A 136 18.17 -3.95 -4.49
N ARG A 137 19.46 -4.24 -4.28
CA ARG A 137 19.91 -5.51 -3.71
C ARG A 137 20.66 -5.26 -2.42
N PHE A 138 20.38 -6.04 -1.38
CA PHE A 138 21.07 -5.91 -0.10
C PHE A 138 20.99 -7.21 0.69
N ILE A 139 21.81 -7.33 1.73
CA ILE A 139 21.75 -8.45 2.68
C ILE A 139 20.89 -8.02 3.87
N ARG A 140 19.85 -8.79 4.17
CA ARG A 140 19.00 -8.61 5.34
C ARG A 140 18.79 -9.96 6.01
N GLU A 141 19.06 -10.03 7.32
CA GLU A 141 18.93 -11.27 8.10
C GLU A 141 19.67 -12.45 7.44
N GLU A 142 20.92 -12.22 7.01
CA GLU A 142 21.79 -13.19 6.32
C GLU A 142 21.25 -13.72 4.99
N ARG A 143 20.21 -13.08 4.43
CA ARG A 143 19.65 -13.43 3.13
C ARG A 143 19.91 -12.33 2.13
N PHE A 144 20.25 -12.75 0.91
CA PHE A 144 20.25 -11.85 -0.23
C PHE A 144 18.81 -11.49 -0.59
N VAL A 145 18.54 -10.20 -0.66
CA VAL A 145 17.22 -9.63 -0.94
C VAL A 145 17.33 -8.73 -2.15
N GLU A 146 16.43 -8.91 -3.10
CA GLU A 146 16.20 -8.01 -4.23
C GLU A 146 14.78 -7.47 -4.12
N GLU A 147 14.62 -6.15 -4.17
CA GLU A 147 13.32 -5.49 -4.10
C GLU A 147 13.19 -4.46 -5.21
N LEU A 148 11.98 -4.38 -5.80
CA LEU A 148 11.63 -3.30 -6.71
C LEU A 148 11.47 -2.00 -5.90
N LEU A 149 12.34 -1.03 -6.15
CA LEU A 149 12.31 0.27 -5.48
C LEU A 149 11.22 1.17 -6.07
N PHE A 150 11.20 1.32 -7.40
CA PHE A 150 10.15 2.05 -8.09
C PHE A 150 10.00 1.59 -9.55
N SER A 151 8.83 1.91 -10.11
CA SER A 151 8.51 1.82 -11.54
C SER A 151 7.93 3.17 -11.97
N LYS A 152 8.56 3.85 -12.93
CA LYS A 152 8.12 5.18 -13.40
C LYS A 152 8.12 5.24 -14.92
N GLU A 153 7.06 5.79 -15.50
CA GLU A 153 6.99 6.07 -16.94
C GLU A 153 7.90 7.25 -17.31
N PHE A 154 8.48 7.20 -18.51
CA PHE A 154 9.22 8.33 -19.06
C PHE A 154 8.28 9.32 -19.74
N GLU A 155 8.33 10.58 -19.31
CA GLU A 155 7.53 11.64 -19.93
C GLU A 155 8.11 12.15 -21.26
N THR A 156 9.41 11.93 -21.53
CA THR A 156 10.10 12.58 -22.65
C THR A 156 10.94 11.63 -23.50
N ASN A 157 12.09 11.19 -23.00
CA ASN A 157 13.05 10.35 -23.71
C ASN A 157 13.81 9.43 -22.74
N THR A 158 14.56 8.47 -23.28
CA THR A 158 15.27 7.44 -22.51
C THR A 158 16.79 7.65 -22.50
N ARG A 159 17.25 8.91 -22.64
CA ARG A 159 18.68 9.23 -22.51
C ARG A 159 19.14 9.04 -21.08
N GLY A 160 20.43 8.75 -20.92
CA GLY A 160 21.07 8.59 -19.61
C GLY A 160 20.84 9.77 -18.65
N GLU A 161 20.77 11.00 -19.17
CA GLU A 161 20.44 12.19 -18.38
C GLU A 161 19.01 12.14 -17.79
N SER A 162 18.03 11.76 -18.61
CA SER A 162 16.63 11.61 -18.17
C SER A 162 16.48 10.46 -17.16
N ILE A 163 17.18 9.35 -17.37
CA ILE A 163 17.26 8.23 -16.41
C ILE A 163 17.80 8.73 -15.06
N PHE A 164 18.95 9.42 -15.09
CA PHE A 164 19.58 9.95 -13.88
C PHE A 164 18.67 10.94 -13.16
N GLN A 165 17.98 11.83 -13.88
CA GLN A 165 17.05 12.78 -13.31
C GLN A 165 15.90 12.09 -12.57
N VAL A 166 15.28 11.06 -13.18
CA VAL A 166 14.17 10.31 -12.54
C VAL A 166 14.63 9.64 -11.24
N VAL A 167 15.81 9.03 -11.25
CA VAL A 167 16.42 8.42 -10.05
C VAL A 167 16.70 9.49 -9.00
N GLN A 168 17.38 10.58 -9.38
CA GLN A 168 17.71 11.67 -8.47
C GLN A 168 16.47 12.31 -7.83
N GLU A 169 15.41 12.55 -8.61
CA GLU A 169 14.15 13.08 -8.12
C GLU A 169 13.48 12.14 -7.13
N PHE A 170 13.44 10.83 -7.41
CA PHE A 170 12.91 9.85 -6.47
C PHE A 170 13.69 9.85 -5.15
N PHE A 171 15.02 9.82 -5.23
CA PHE A 171 15.89 9.79 -4.07
C PHE A 171 15.77 11.07 -3.24
N SER A 172 15.70 12.23 -3.90
CA SER A 172 15.43 13.52 -3.25
C SER A 172 14.08 13.54 -2.54
N GLN A 173 13.00 13.11 -3.22
CA GLN A 173 11.66 13.03 -2.64
C GLN A 173 11.59 12.09 -1.44
N LYS A 174 12.30 10.97 -1.49
CA LYS A 174 12.37 9.99 -0.40
C LYS A 174 13.47 10.29 0.60
N GLY A 175 14.29 11.33 0.42
CA GLY A 175 15.42 11.66 1.29
C GLY A 175 16.47 10.55 1.40
N ILE A 176 16.67 9.77 0.34
CA ILE A 176 17.71 8.74 0.24
C ILE A 176 18.99 9.42 -0.29
N PRO A 177 20.11 9.36 0.43
CA PRO A 177 21.36 9.96 -0.05
C PRO A 177 21.94 9.18 -1.24
N LEU A 178 22.33 9.89 -2.30
CA LEU A 178 22.92 9.26 -3.50
C LEU A 178 24.25 8.57 -3.21
N GLN A 179 25.01 9.04 -2.22
CA GLN A 179 26.28 8.43 -1.82
C GLN A 179 26.14 7.01 -1.24
N ASN A 180 24.91 6.59 -0.91
CA ASN A 180 24.65 5.23 -0.44
C ASN A 180 24.58 4.22 -1.61
N ILE A 181 24.52 4.70 -2.86
CA ILE A 181 24.58 3.81 -4.02
C ILE A 181 26.03 3.35 -4.20
N ILE A 182 26.23 2.03 -4.30
CA ILE A 182 27.54 1.41 -4.59
C ILE A 182 27.49 0.66 -5.93
N ASP A 183 28.65 0.51 -6.57
CA ASP A 183 28.85 -0.25 -7.81
C ASP A 183 28.97 -1.76 -7.57
#